data_AF-A0A3B8JCK2-F1
#
_entry.id   AF-A0A3B8JCK2-F1
#
_cell.length_a   1.000
_cell.length_b   1.000
_cell.length_c   1.000
_cell.angle_alpha   90.00
_cell.angle_beta   90.00
_cell.angle_gamma   90.00
#
_symmetry.space_group_name_H-M   'P 1'
#
loop_
_entity.id
_entity.type
_entity.pdbx_description
1 polymer ?
#
loop_
_entity_poly.entity_id
_entity_poly.type
_entity_poly.pdbx_seq_one_letter_code
_entity_poly.pdbx_strand_id
1 'polypeptide(L)' 'MAIFVKFSADEFINFDDIRQLTVDIKNDELNVTVWWRDGKNSEVFHHEPAKKLMTLVELHALASLRQLQPDGGED' A
#
# COMPACT_ATOMS: atom_id res chain seq x y z
N MET A 1 -12.35 6.00 -6.75
CA MET A 1 -12.76 5.13 -5.65
C MET A 1 -11.63 5.13 -4.65
N ALA A 2 -11.80 5.77 -3.50
CA ALA A 2 -10.75 5.81 -2.48
C ALA A 2 -10.71 4.46 -1.76
N ILE A 3 -9.51 3.88 -1.60
CA ILE A 3 -9.34 2.58 -0.94
C ILE A 3 -8.58 2.81 0.35
N PHE A 4 -9.32 2.71 1.45
CA PHE A 4 -8.80 2.83 2.80
C PHE A 4 -8.50 1.46 3.36
N VAL A 5 -7.30 1.28 3.90
CA VAL A 5 -6.93 0.04 4.57
C VAL A 5 -6.44 0.35 5.96
N LYS A 6 -7.01 -0.39 6.92
CA LYS A 6 -6.65 -0.29 8.33
C LYS A 6 -5.27 -0.92 8.52
N PHE A 7 -4.31 -0.12 9.00
CA PHE A 7 -2.91 -0.51 9.15
C PHE A 7 -2.54 -0.73 10.63
N SER A 8 -3.11 0.08 11.53
CA SER A 8 -3.02 -0.09 12.99
C SER A 8 -4.39 0.14 13.65
N ALA A 9 -4.48 0.03 14.98
CA ALA A 9 -5.76 0.19 15.69
C ALA A 9 -6.42 1.55 15.39
N ASP A 10 -5.60 2.59 15.21
CA ASP A 10 -5.99 3.99 15.05
C ASP A 10 -5.59 4.59 13.68
N GLU A 11 -4.82 3.87 12.84
CA GLU A 11 -4.33 4.41 11.57
C GLU A 11 -4.91 3.69 10.35
N PHE A 12 -5.41 4.51 9.42
CA PHE A 12 -5.91 4.10 8.12
C PHE A 12 -5.07 4.76 7.04
N ILE A 13 -4.67 3.98 6.04
CA ILE A 13 -3.96 4.48 4.86
C ILE A 13 -4.93 4.47 3.69
N ASN A 14 -5.10 5.63 3.06
CA ASN A 14 -5.76 5.72 1.76
C ASN A 14 -4.72 5.56 0.66
N PHE A 15 -4.84 4.50 -0.14
CA PHE A 15 -3.91 4.24 -1.23
C PHE A 15 -3.99 5.30 -2.34
N ASP A 16 -5.12 5.98 -2.51
CA ASP A 16 -5.26 7.06 -3.50
C ASP A 16 -4.41 8.29 -3.12
N ASP A 17 -4.18 8.49 -1.82
CA ASP A 17 -3.34 9.58 -1.29
C ASP A 17 -1.84 9.27 -1.40
N ILE A 18 -1.47 8.04 -1.76
CA ILE A 18 -0.07 7.68 -2.01
C ILE A 18 0.29 8.13 -3.43
N ARG A 19 1.38 8.90 -3.52
CA ARG A 19 2.00 9.30 -4.78
C ARG A 19 3.01 8.26 -5.24
N GLN A 20 3.85 7.81 -4.32
CA GLN A 20 4.93 6.88 -4.58
C GLN A 20 5.20 6.06 -3.32
N LEU A 21 5.65 4.83 -3.52
CA LEU A 21 6.18 3.96 -2.48
C LEU A 21 7.53 3.42 -2.94
N THR A 22 8.48 3.27 -2.02
CA THR A 22 9.80 2.70 -2.31
C THR A 22 10.21 1.82 -1.15
N VAL A 23 10.81 0.69 -1.48
CA VAL A 23 11.22 -0.33 -0.54
C VAL A 23 12.74 -0.40 -0.55
N ASP A 24 13.35 -0.39 0.62
CA ASP A 24 14.78 -0.58 0.83
C ASP A 24 14.99 -1.67 1.88
N ILE A 25 16.00 -2.53 1.67
CA ILE A 25 16.40 -3.54 2.65
C ILE A 25 17.84 -3.24 3.05
N LYS A 26 18.05 -2.87 4.31
CA LYS A 26 19.36 -2.51 4.84
C LYS A 26 19.61 -3.26 6.14
N ASN A 27 20.73 -3.98 6.24
CA ASN A 27 21.08 -4.76 7.43
C ASN A 27 19.96 -5.73 7.87
N ASP A 28 19.30 -6.41 6.92
CA ASP A 28 18.15 -7.30 7.17
C ASP A 28 16.87 -6.58 7.68
N GLU A 29 16.88 -5.26 7.75
CA GLU A 29 15.73 -4.43 8.09
C GLU A 29 15.01 -3.98 6.81
N LEU A 30 13.71 -4.28 6.73
CA LEU A 30 12.82 -3.80 5.68
C LEU A 30 12.36 -2.38 6.01
N ASN A 31 12.62 -1.45 5.10
CA ASN A 31 12.22 -0.06 5.18
C ASN A 31 11.28 0.26 4.01
N VAL A 32 10.14 0.86 4.30
CA VAL A 32 9.20 1.33 3.28
C VAL A 32 9.01 2.82 3.43
N THR A 33 9.37 3.58 2.41
CA THR A 33 9.13 5.02 2.35
C THR A 33 7.88 5.28 1.53
N VAL A 34 6.98 6.09 2.08
CA VAL A 34 5.73 6.52 1.44
C VAL A 34 5.80 8.02 1.18
N TRP A 35 5.54 8.42 -0.07
CA TRP A 35 5.36 9.81 -0.45
C TRP A 35 3.89 10.07 -0.71
N TRP A 36 3.33 11.04 0.00
CA TRP A 36 1.91 11.40 -0.08
C TRP A 36 1.65 12.44 -1.18
N ARG A 37 0.46 12.43 -1.76
CA ARG A 37 0.02 13.43 -2.76
C ARG A 37 -0.29 14.79 -2.15
N ASP A 38 -0.74 14.82 -0.89
CA ASP A 38 -1.15 16.02 -0.16
C ASP A 38 0.03 16.95 0.21
N GLY A 39 1.25 16.63 -0.18
CA GLY A 39 2.44 17.44 0.13
C GLY A 39 2.96 17.24 1.56
N LYS A 40 2.42 16.26 2.30
CA LYS A 40 3.04 15.77 3.54
C LYS A 40 4.45 15.25 3.25
N ASN A 41 5.35 15.42 4.22
CA ASN A 41 6.69 14.82 4.16
C ASN A 41 6.58 13.30 3.99
N SER A 42 7.63 12.71 3.41
CA SER A 42 7.71 11.26 3.30
C SER A 42 7.77 10.62 4.68
N GLU A 43 6.99 9.57 4.89
CA GLU A 43 7.02 8.75 6.10
C GLU A 43 7.78 7.45 5.83
N VAL A 44 8.61 7.03 6.77
CA VAL A 44 9.38 5.80 6.68
C VAL A 44 8.87 4.82 7.73
N PHE A 45 8.41 3.66 7.26
CA PHE A 45 8.00 2.54 8.08
C PHE A 45 9.13 1.52 8.14
N HIS A 46 9.39 0.97 9.33
CA HIS A 46 10.47 0.02 9.60
C HIS A 46 9.90 -1.34 10.00
N HIS A 47 10.60 -2.42 9.68
CA HIS A 47 10.32 -3.80 10.13
C HIS A 47 8.85 -4.25 10.02
N GLU A 48 8.17 -4.46 11.15
CA GLU A 48 6.82 -5.01 11.20
C GLU A 48 5.78 -4.10 10.54
N PRO A 49 5.75 -2.78 10.84
CA PRO A 49 5.00 -1.81 10.04
C PRO A 49 5.29 -1.91 8.54
N ALA A 50 6.56 -1.96 8.13
CA ALA A 50 6.94 -2.04 6.72
C ALA A 50 6.37 -3.31 6.03
N LYS A 51 6.48 -4.46 6.71
CA LYS A 51 5.95 -5.75 6.23
C LYS A 51 4.44 -5.71 6.05
N LYS A 52 3.72 -5.19 7.06
CA LYS A 52 2.26 -5.03 7.01
C LYS A 52 1.85 -4.15 5.82
N LEU A 53 2.59 -3.08 5.57
CA LEU A 53 2.26 -2.12 4.52
C LEU A 53 2.42 -2.77 3.15
N MET A 54 3.51 -3.53 2.94
CA MET A 54 3.71 -4.30 1.72
C MET A 54 2.60 -5.32 1.48
N THR A 55 2.22 -6.12 2.49
CA THR A 55 1.13 -7.10 2.33
C THR A 55 -0.18 -6.43 1.91
N LEU A 56 -0.48 -5.25 2.46
CA LEU A 56 -1.68 -4.51 2.08
C LEU A 56 -1.62 -3.94 0.65
N VAL A 57 -0.45 -3.47 0.21
CA VAL A 57 -0.22 -3.04 -1.18
C VAL A 57 -0.43 -4.21 -2.15
N GLU A 58 0.13 -5.38 -1.83
CA GLU A 58 -0.03 -6.59 -2.66
C GLU A 58 -1.50 -7.02 -2.75
N LEU A 59 -2.20 -7.07 -1.62
CA LEU A 59 -3.64 -7.38 -1.59
C LEU A 59 -4.46 -6.37 -2.38
N HIS A 60 -4.12 -5.08 -2.29
CA HIS A 60 -4.76 -4.03 -3.07
C HIS A 60 -4.53 -4.22 -4.57
N ALA A 61 -3.29 -4.43 -4.99
CA ALA A 61 -2.95 -4.68 -6.40
C ALA A 61 -3.70 -5.91 -6.94
N LEU A 62 -3.77 -7.00 -6.16
CA LEU A 62 -4.52 -8.20 -6.53
C LEU A 62 -6.04 -7.95 -6.62
N ALA A 63 -6.60 -7.13 -5.74
CA ALA A 63 -8.01 -6.75 -5.80
C ALA A 63 -8.30 -5.86 -7.02
N SER A 64 -7.43 -4.89 -7.32
CA SER A 64 -7.53 -4.05 -8.51
C SER A 64 -7.40 -4.86 -9.80
N LEU A 65 -6.50 -5.86 -9.85
CA LEU A 65 -6.38 -6.77 -10.98
C LEU A 65 -7.65 -7.62 -11.17
N ARG A 66 -8.26 -8.11 -10.07
CA ARG A 66 -9.55 -8.83 -10.14
C ARG A 66 -10.70 -7.96 -10.63
N GLN A 67 -10.72 -6.67 -10.28
CA GLN A 67 -11.71 -5.72 -10.83
C GLN A 67 -11.49 -5.42 -12.32
N LEU A 68 -10.25 -5.58 -12.82
CA LEU A 68 -9.90 -5.38 -14.22
C LEU A 68 -10.07 -6.64 -15.08
N GLN A 69 -10.21 -7.82 -14.47
CA GLN A 69 -10.70 -8.99 -15.20
C GLN A 69 -12.19 -8.74 -15.48
N PRO A 70 -12.61 -8.57 -16.74
CA PRO A 70 -14.03 -8.63 -17.03
C PRO A 70 -14.51 -9.99 -16.52
N ASP A 71 -15.56 -9.97 -15.71
CA ASP A 71 -16.33 -11.17 -15.36
C ASP A 71 -16.47 -11.97 -16.65
N GLY A 72 -15.83 -13.14 -16.68
CA GLY A 72 -15.63 -13.91 -17.90
C GLY A 72 -16.96 -13.99 -18.62
N GLY A 73 -16.99 -13.46 -19.85
CA GLY A 73 -18.19 -13.37 -20.66
C GLY A 73 -18.95 -14.69 -20.61
N GLU A 74 -20.22 -14.57 -20.27
CA GLU A 74 -21.22 -15.58 -20.59
C GLU A 74 -21.14 -15.88 -22.10
N ASP A 75 -20.88 -17.14 -22.45
CA ASP A 75 -21.60 -17.86 -23.50
C ASP A 75 -21.67 -19.35 -23.13
#